data_AF-A0A956DW35-F1
#
_entry.id   AF-A0A956DW35-F1
#
_cell.length_a   1.000
_cell.length_b   1.000
_cell.length_c   1.000
_cell.angle_alpha   90.00
_cell.angle_beta   90.00
_cell.angle_gamma   90.00
#
_symmetry.space_group_name_H-M   'P 1'
#
loop_
_entity.id
_entity.type
_entity.pdbx_description
1 polymer ?
#
loop_
_entity_poly.entity_id
_entity_poly.type
_entity_poly.pdbx_seq_one_letter_code
_entity_poly.pdbx_strand_id
1 'polypeptide(L)'
;DEGFGYFGAARDYLAYSDEEIAAEGGRSDWQGHHDSDGDGAIDLAREHNWGASVNAAKRDLGAGGSTDYTTQAMRSFIDGRALILAAGESLTADELSTLRVHAETAVAAWENAVVATVVHYINDTIADTEAIDADPAAYVFVDHAKHWSEMKGFALGLQFNPRSKIAGADFAELHGLMGDQPVLATATPMERAAYVTSLQMARDLIGQRYGFTAAQLEGW
;
A
#
# COMPACT_ATOMS: atom_id res chain seq x y z
N ASP A 1 -4.82 -11.97 -15.97
CA ASP A 1 -3.80 -11.17 -16.68
C ASP A 1 -4.01 -9.68 -16.47
N GLU A 2 -5.17 -9.13 -16.80
CA GLU A 2 -5.43 -7.69 -16.59
C GLU A 2 -5.20 -7.24 -15.14
N GLY A 3 -5.71 -7.97 -14.15
CA GLY A 3 -5.48 -7.66 -12.73
C GLY A 3 -4.00 -7.68 -12.32
N PHE A 4 -3.18 -8.55 -12.91
CA PHE A 4 -1.73 -8.57 -12.67
C PHE A 4 -1.05 -7.34 -13.26
N GLY A 5 -1.48 -6.92 -14.47
CA GLY A 5 -0.99 -5.68 -15.10
C GLY A 5 -1.26 -4.44 -14.24
N TYR A 6 -2.43 -4.35 -13.58
CA TYR A 6 -2.71 -3.24 -12.67
C TYR A 6 -1.99 -3.32 -11.33
N PHE A 7 -1.70 -4.53 -10.81
CA PHE A 7 -0.82 -4.67 -9.65
C PHE A 7 0.60 -4.18 -9.98
N GLY A 8 1.02 -4.33 -11.24
CA GLY A 8 2.20 -3.67 -11.77
C GLY A 8 3.50 -4.26 -11.29
N ALA A 9 3.57 -5.58 -11.08
CA ALA A 9 4.80 -6.26 -10.73
C ALA A 9 5.56 -6.74 -11.98
N ALA A 10 6.89 -6.77 -11.90
CA ALA A 10 7.74 -7.48 -12.85
C ALA A 10 7.38 -8.98 -12.89
N ARG A 11 7.67 -9.67 -13.98
CA ARG A 11 7.35 -11.10 -14.11
C ARG A 11 8.13 -11.97 -13.13
N ASP A 12 9.35 -11.55 -12.84
CA ASP A 12 10.28 -12.18 -11.91
C ASP A 12 10.28 -11.49 -10.53
N TYR A 13 9.17 -10.85 -10.15
CA TYR A 13 9.01 -10.11 -8.89
C TYR A 13 9.54 -10.84 -7.64
N LEU A 14 9.34 -12.16 -7.57
CA LEU A 14 9.80 -13.00 -6.45
C LEU A 14 11.33 -13.24 -6.42
N ALA A 15 12.07 -12.76 -7.42
CA ALA A 15 13.53 -12.78 -7.45
C ALA A 15 14.16 -11.54 -6.80
N TYR A 16 13.35 -10.53 -6.48
CA TYR A 16 13.77 -9.33 -5.77
C TYR A 16 13.55 -9.51 -4.26
N SER A 17 14.35 -8.83 -3.45
CA SER A 17 13.96 -8.53 -2.06
C SER A 17 12.98 -7.35 -2.01
N ASP A 18 12.28 -7.17 -0.88
CA ASP A 18 11.43 -5.99 -0.69
C ASP A 18 12.26 -4.69 -0.73
N GLU A 19 13.51 -4.70 -0.25
CA GLU A 19 14.43 -3.55 -0.37
C GLU A 19 14.72 -3.19 -1.83
N GLU A 20 14.91 -4.21 -2.68
CA GLU A 20 15.18 -4.01 -4.11
C GLU A 20 13.94 -3.50 -4.84
N ILE A 21 12.76 -4.05 -4.54
CA ILE A 21 11.49 -3.57 -5.09
C ILE A 21 11.22 -2.12 -4.66
N ALA A 22 11.47 -1.79 -3.40
CA ALA A 22 11.28 -0.45 -2.83
C ALA A 22 12.32 0.57 -3.33
N ALA A 23 13.40 0.11 -3.98
CA ALA A 23 14.59 0.88 -4.33
C ALA A 23 15.28 1.51 -3.09
N GLU A 24 15.32 0.76 -1.99
CA GLU A 24 15.84 1.19 -0.69
C GLU A 24 17.06 0.37 -0.23
N GLY A 25 17.51 -0.63 -1.01
CA GLY A 25 18.66 -1.47 -0.68
C GLY A 25 18.82 -2.69 -1.56
N GLY A 26 19.80 -3.54 -1.25
CA GLY A 26 20.11 -4.76 -2.02
C GLY A 26 21.04 -4.54 -3.22
N ARG A 27 20.84 -5.31 -4.30
CA ARG A 27 21.68 -5.24 -5.50
C ARG A 27 21.43 -3.96 -6.28
N SER A 28 22.49 -3.25 -6.65
CA SER A 28 22.40 -1.93 -7.28
C SER A 28 21.67 -1.92 -8.63
N ASP A 29 21.70 -3.03 -9.36
CA ASP A 29 21.07 -3.23 -10.67
C ASP A 29 19.65 -3.83 -10.59
N TRP A 30 19.08 -3.94 -9.39
CA TRP A 30 17.75 -4.51 -9.11
C TRP A 30 16.78 -3.49 -8.46
N GLN A 31 17.09 -2.19 -8.52
CA GLN A 31 16.35 -1.15 -7.81
C GLN A 31 15.04 -0.79 -8.52
N GLY A 32 13.97 -1.53 -8.21
CA GLY A 32 12.65 -1.42 -8.83
C GLY A 32 12.55 -2.06 -10.23
N HIS A 33 13.67 -2.41 -10.84
CA HIS A 33 13.73 -3.07 -12.15
C HIS A 33 15.06 -3.81 -12.34
N HIS A 34 15.09 -4.75 -13.29
CA HIS A 34 16.30 -5.50 -13.67
C HIS A 34 16.17 -6.03 -15.11
N ASP A 35 17.24 -5.91 -15.89
CA ASP A 35 17.36 -6.51 -17.24
C ASP A 35 17.61 -8.02 -17.08
N SER A 36 16.52 -8.77 -16.93
CA SER A 36 16.53 -10.18 -16.55
C SER A 36 16.81 -11.08 -17.74
N ASP A 37 16.56 -10.63 -18.98
CA ASP A 37 16.91 -11.36 -20.20
C ASP A 37 18.29 -10.98 -20.79
N GLY A 38 18.90 -9.90 -20.31
CA GLY A 38 20.26 -9.48 -20.59
C GLY A 38 20.42 -8.87 -21.98
N ASP A 39 19.35 -8.31 -22.56
CA ASP A 39 19.39 -7.70 -23.89
C ASP A 39 19.93 -6.26 -23.90
N GLY A 40 20.18 -5.69 -22.72
CA GLY A 40 20.71 -4.35 -22.51
C GLY A 40 19.65 -3.26 -22.39
N ALA A 41 18.37 -3.61 -22.33
CA ALA A 41 17.25 -2.69 -22.11
C ALA A 41 16.31 -3.20 -21.02
N ILE A 42 15.54 -2.29 -20.41
CA ILE A 42 14.48 -2.68 -19.46
C ILE A 42 13.16 -2.78 -20.21
N ASP A 43 12.57 -3.97 -20.23
CA ASP A 43 11.20 -4.17 -20.70
C ASP A 43 10.21 -3.70 -19.63
N LEU A 44 9.64 -2.51 -19.83
CA LEU A 44 8.65 -1.89 -18.96
C LEU A 44 7.42 -2.76 -18.65
N ALA A 45 7.11 -3.76 -19.48
CA ALA A 45 5.99 -4.67 -19.29
C ALA A 45 6.38 -5.97 -18.56
N ARG A 46 7.67 -6.24 -18.36
CA ARG A 46 8.15 -7.54 -17.84
C ARG A 46 9.15 -7.42 -16.70
N GLU A 47 9.90 -6.34 -16.64
CA GLU A 47 11.12 -6.20 -15.85
C GLU A 47 11.08 -4.99 -14.92
N HIS A 48 9.94 -4.30 -14.86
CA HIS A 48 9.76 -3.10 -14.05
C HIS A 48 8.62 -3.27 -13.05
N ASN A 49 8.88 -2.84 -11.81
CA ASN A 49 7.90 -2.78 -10.73
C ASN A 49 7.30 -1.37 -10.63
N TRP A 50 5.99 -1.29 -10.77
CA TRP A 50 5.21 -0.06 -10.77
C TRP A 50 4.44 0.13 -9.47
N GLY A 51 4.35 1.37 -9.00
CA GLY A 51 3.33 1.88 -8.08
C GLY A 51 2.86 0.91 -6.98
N ALA A 52 1.79 0.18 -7.25
CA ALA A 52 1.16 -0.73 -6.28
C ALA A 52 2.07 -1.87 -5.78
N SER A 53 2.84 -2.49 -6.67
CA SER A 53 3.81 -3.53 -6.28
C SER A 53 4.91 -2.93 -5.40
N VAL A 54 5.46 -1.78 -5.81
CA VAL A 54 6.45 -1.03 -5.03
C VAL A 54 5.93 -0.64 -3.65
N ASN A 55 4.68 -0.19 -3.56
CA ASN A 55 4.05 0.12 -2.28
C ASN A 55 3.92 -1.11 -1.38
N ALA A 56 3.57 -2.28 -1.92
CA ALA A 56 3.52 -3.51 -1.15
C ALA A 56 4.88 -3.80 -0.48
N ALA A 57 5.98 -3.70 -1.23
CA ALA A 57 7.33 -3.91 -0.68
C ALA A 57 7.68 -2.91 0.42
N LYS A 58 7.40 -1.61 0.20
CA LYS A 58 7.62 -0.57 1.23
C LYS A 58 6.84 -0.85 2.51
N ARG A 59 5.62 -1.38 2.39
CA ARG A 59 4.80 -1.71 3.55
C ARG A 59 5.26 -2.99 4.24
N ASP A 60 5.77 -3.97 3.50
CA ASP A 60 6.39 -5.16 4.11
C ASP A 60 7.65 -4.79 4.91
N LEU A 61 8.47 -3.85 4.39
CA LEU A 61 9.61 -3.29 5.12
C LEU A 61 9.19 -2.53 6.39
N GLY A 62 8.24 -1.60 6.27
CA GLY A 62 7.74 -0.82 7.43
C GLY A 62 7.05 -1.69 8.50
N ALA A 63 6.53 -2.86 8.12
CA ALA A 63 5.94 -3.81 9.06
C ALA A 63 6.98 -4.64 9.83
N GLY A 64 8.28 -4.42 9.62
CA GLY A 64 9.36 -5.19 10.25
C GLY A 64 9.30 -6.69 9.91
N GLY A 65 8.79 -7.04 8.72
CA GLY A 65 8.61 -8.42 8.27
C GLY A 65 7.38 -9.15 8.86
N SER A 66 6.48 -8.43 9.54
CA SER A 66 5.21 -9.01 10.01
C SER A 66 4.13 -9.13 8.92
N THR A 67 4.38 -8.56 7.74
CA THR A 67 3.59 -8.74 6.52
C THR A 67 4.50 -9.20 5.38
N ASP A 68 3.87 -9.71 4.31
CA ASP A 68 4.54 -10.19 3.10
C ASP A 68 3.54 -10.09 1.93
N TYR A 69 3.00 -8.89 1.72
CA TYR A 69 2.01 -8.59 0.70
C TYR A 69 2.58 -8.75 -0.71
N THR A 70 3.88 -8.49 -0.90
CA THR A 70 4.58 -8.75 -2.16
C THR A 70 4.44 -10.21 -2.57
N THR A 71 4.87 -11.14 -1.71
CA THR A 71 4.82 -12.57 -2.01
C THR A 71 3.39 -13.09 -2.04
N GLN A 72 2.53 -12.65 -1.12
CA GLN A 72 1.13 -13.10 -1.05
C GLN A 72 0.38 -12.79 -2.35
N ALA A 73 0.50 -11.55 -2.86
CA ALA A 73 -0.14 -11.17 -4.12
C ALA A 73 0.44 -11.97 -5.29
N MET A 74 1.76 -12.01 -5.43
CA MET A 74 2.42 -12.60 -6.60
C MET A 74 2.24 -14.11 -6.68
N ARG A 75 2.38 -14.84 -5.56
CA ARG A 75 2.11 -16.29 -5.54
C ARG A 75 0.67 -16.59 -5.94
N SER A 76 -0.30 -15.80 -5.47
CA SER A 76 -1.70 -15.98 -5.83
C SER A 76 -1.96 -15.77 -7.32
N PHE A 77 -1.29 -14.79 -7.96
CA PHE A 77 -1.34 -14.62 -9.41
C PHE A 77 -0.73 -15.80 -10.17
N ILE A 78 0.44 -16.27 -9.74
CA ILE A 78 1.13 -17.43 -10.35
C ILE A 78 0.27 -18.69 -10.23
N ASP A 79 -0.23 -18.99 -9.04
CA ASP A 79 -1.03 -20.19 -8.76
C ASP A 79 -2.34 -20.17 -9.55
N GLY A 80 -3.03 -19.02 -9.58
CA GLY A 80 -4.24 -18.86 -10.39
C GLY A 80 -3.97 -19.06 -11.89
N ARG A 81 -2.84 -18.56 -12.39
CA ARG A 81 -2.44 -18.75 -13.80
C ARG A 81 -2.08 -20.20 -14.09
N ALA A 82 -1.35 -20.86 -13.19
CA ALA A 82 -0.97 -22.26 -13.31
C ALA A 82 -2.21 -23.17 -13.34
N LEU A 83 -3.21 -22.90 -12.49
CA LEU A 83 -4.48 -23.62 -12.47
C LEU A 83 -5.22 -23.47 -13.81
N ILE A 84 -5.32 -22.25 -14.35
CA ILE A 84 -5.94 -22.02 -15.67
C ILE A 84 -5.20 -22.79 -16.78
N LEU A 85 -3.87 -22.81 -16.75
CA LEU A 85 -3.06 -23.52 -17.75
C LEU A 85 -3.17 -25.04 -17.66
N ALA A 86 -3.37 -25.58 -16.47
CA ALA A 86 -3.50 -27.02 -16.23
C ALA A 86 -4.92 -27.54 -16.51
N ALA A 87 -5.91 -26.66 -16.54
CA ALA A 87 -7.30 -27.02 -16.81
C ALA A 87 -7.50 -27.54 -18.25
N GLY A 88 -8.56 -28.33 -18.46
CA GLY A 88 -9.02 -28.73 -19.79
C GLY A 88 -9.65 -27.57 -20.58
N GLU A 89 -10.53 -27.87 -21.53
CA GLU A 89 -11.25 -26.83 -22.30
C GLU A 89 -12.07 -25.87 -21.41
N SER A 90 -12.46 -26.32 -20.21
CA SER A 90 -13.19 -25.54 -19.23
C SER A 90 -12.80 -25.93 -17.80
N LEU A 91 -12.88 -24.97 -16.87
CA LEU A 91 -12.74 -25.22 -15.43
C LEU A 91 -13.91 -26.06 -14.91
N THR A 92 -13.61 -27.07 -14.12
CA THR A 92 -14.58 -27.74 -13.24
C THR A 92 -15.09 -26.79 -12.16
N ALA A 93 -16.16 -27.16 -11.46
CA ALA A 93 -16.71 -26.37 -10.35
C ALA A 93 -15.68 -26.18 -9.22
N ASP A 94 -14.90 -27.22 -8.91
CA ASP A 94 -13.88 -27.19 -7.87
C ASP A 94 -12.69 -26.31 -8.27
N GLU A 95 -12.20 -26.44 -9.51
CA GLU A 95 -11.13 -25.57 -10.04
C GLU A 95 -11.57 -24.11 -10.09
N LEU A 96 -12.81 -23.81 -10.48
CA LEU A 96 -13.35 -22.46 -10.45
C LEU A 96 -13.42 -21.90 -9.02
N SER A 97 -13.80 -22.73 -8.05
CA SER A 97 -13.80 -22.35 -6.63
C SER A 97 -12.37 -22.00 -6.16
N THR A 98 -11.39 -22.86 -6.46
CA THR A 98 -9.98 -22.62 -6.11
C THR A 98 -9.41 -21.38 -6.82
N LEU A 99 -9.73 -21.18 -8.10
CA LEU A 99 -9.31 -19.98 -8.84
C LEU A 99 -9.83 -18.69 -8.19
N ARG A 100 -11.08 -18.70 -7.68
CA ARG A 100 -11.65 -17.55 -6.95
C ARG A 100 -10.90 -17.28 -5.65
N VAL A 101 -10.49 -18.32 -4.92
CA VAL A 101 -9.67 -18.16 -3.72
C VAL A 101 -8.34 -17.47 -4.04
N HIS A 102 -7.63 -17.91 -5.07
CA HIS A 102 -6.40 -17.23 -5.50
C HIS A 102 -6.64 -15.75 -5.86
N ALA A 103 -7.70 -15.47 -6.62
CA ALA A 103 -8.05 -14.09 -6.97
C ALA A 103 -8.37 -13.23 -5.72
N GLU A 104 -9.09 -13.79 -4.75
CA GLU A 104 -9.44 -13.11 -3.51
C GLU A 104 -8.21 -12.86 -2.62
N THR A 105 -7.29 -13.82 -2.52
CA THR A 105 -6.03 -13.63 -1.80
C THR A 105 -5.16 -12.56 -2.46
N ALA A 106 -5.04 -12.55 -3.80
CA ALA A 106 -4.29 -11.53 -4.51
C ALA A 106 -4.86 -10.11 -4.27
N VAL A 107 -6.19 -9.96 -4.41
CA VAL A 107 -6.88 -8.68 -4.17
C VAL A 107 -6.78 -8.25 -2.72
N ALA A 108 -6.87 -9.18 -1.76
CA ALA A 108 -6.75 -8.86 -0.34
C ALA A 108 -5.33 -8.39 0.04
N ALA A 109 -4.28 -9.05 -0.48
CA ALA A 109 -2.90 -8.62 -0.27
C ALA A 109 -2.66 -7.21 -0.85
N TRP A 110 -3.16 -6.96 -2.06
CA TRP A 110 -3.05 -5.65 -2.69
C TRP A 110 -3.83 -4.55 -1.94
N GLU A 111 -5.09 -4.81 -1.57
CA GLU A 111 -5.87 -3.87 -0.74
C GLU A 111 -5.15 -3.58 0.59
N ASN A 112 -4.62 -4.60 1.26
CA ASN A 112 -3.89 -4.40 2.51
C ASN A 112 -2.63 -3.53 2.32
N ALA A 113 -1.90 -3.70 1.21
CA ALA A 113 -0.76 -2.82 0.89
C ALA A 113 -1.19 -1.37 0.67
N VAL A 114 -2.32 -1.14 -0.02
CA VAL A 114 -2.90 0.20 -0.20
C VAL A 114 -3.30 0.81 1.15
N VAL A 115 -3.97 0.04 2.00
CA VAL A 115 -4.44 0.52 3.31
C VAL A 115 -3.27 0.77 4.27
N ALA A 116 -2.26 -0.09 4.27
CA ALA A 116 -1.01 0.15 5.00
C ALA A 116 -0.31 1.42 4.50
N THR A 117 -0.42 1.75 3.21
CA THR A 117 0.07 3.03 2.65
C THR A 117 -0.74 4.22 3.16
N VAL A 118 -2.05 4.08 3.37
CA VAL A 118 -2.84 5.12 4.06
C VAL A 118 -2.34 5.34 5.48
N VAL A 119 -2.04 4.27 6.24
CA VAL A 119 -1.51 4.36 7.61
C VAL A 119 -0.16 5.05 7.65
N HIS A 120 0.75 4.69 6.73
CA HIS A 120 2.04 5.36 6.56
C HIS A 120 1.88 6.88 6.46
N TYR A 121 1.02 7.34 5.55
CA TYR A 121 0.83 8.76 5.35
C TYR A 121 0.01 9.44 6.46
N ILE A 122 -0.81 8.71 7.22
CA ILE A 122 -1.34 9.20 8.49
C ILE A 122 -0.19 9.52 9.45
N ASN A 123 0.76 8.60 9.60
CA ASN A 123 1.90 8.76 10.51
C ASN A 123 2.82 9.92 10.08
N ASP A 124 3.13 10.02 8.80
CA ASP A 124 3.92 11.12 8.26
C ASP A 124 3.20 12.48 8.44
N THR A 125 1.90 12.54 8.18
CA THR A 125 1.11 13.78 8.38
C THR A 125 1.07 14.19 9.86
N ILE A 126 0.99 13.22 10.79
CA ILE A 126 1.12 13.48 12.23
C ILE A 126 2.51 14.06 12.52
N ALA A 127 3.57 13.42 12.05
CA ALA A 127 4.95 13.88 12.28
C ALA A 127 5.19 15.29 11.73
N ASP A 128 4.68 15.59 10.54
CA ASP A 128 4.75 16.94 9.96
C ASP A 128 3.98 17.98 10.75
N THR A 129 2.83 17.60 11.33
CA THR A 129 2.03 18.47 12.19
C THR A 129 2.76 18.77 13.50
N GLU A 130 3.37 17.76 14.11
CA GLU A 130 4.14 17.90 15.36
C GLU A 130 5.45 18.68 15.15
N ALA A 131 6.08 18.54 13.98
CA ALA A 131 7.29 19.28 13.62
C ALA A 131 7.07 20.81 13.63
N ILE A 132 5.86 21.28 13.31
CA ILE A 132 5.49 22.70 13.39
C ILE A 132 5.72 23.25 14.81
N ASP A 133 5.37 22.48 15.84
CA ASP A 133 5.48 22.90 17.24
C ASP A 133 6.88 22.64 17.81
N ALA A 134 7.54 21.56 17.38
CA ALA A 134 8.85 21.16 17.87
C ALA A 134 9.99 22.04 17.34
N ASP A 135 10.03 22.29 16.03
CA ASP A 135 11.02 23.14 15.37
C ASP A 135 10.42 23.82 14.13
N PRO A 136 9.76 24.98 14.29
CA PRO A 136 9.17 25.72 13.17
C PRO A 136 10.14 26.06 12.04
N ALA A 137 11.46 26.10 12.30
CA ALA A 137 12.47 26.40 11.29
C ALA A 137 12.82 25.17 10.43
N ALA A 138 12.62 23.96 10.95
CA ALA A 138 12.82 22.70 10.22
C ALA A 138 11.56 22.23 9.47
N TYR A 139 10.39 22.82 9.74
CA TYR A 139 9.14 22.47 9.08
C TYR A 139 9.21 22.69 7.54
N VAL A 140 8.82 21.66 6.78
CA VAL A 140 8.75 21.70 5.32
C VAL A 140 7.30 21.58 4.86
N PHE A 141 6.73 22.69 4.39
CA PHE A 141 5.35 22.73 3.90
C PHE A 141 5.08 21.74 2.75
N VAL A 142 6.04 21.58 1.84
CA VAL A 142 5.86 20.74 0.65
C VAL A 142 5.73 19.26 1.03
N ASP A 143 6.46 18.81 2.06
CA ASP A 143 6.39 17.44 2.55
C ASP A 143 5.05 17.20 3.25
N HIS A 144 4.64 18.09 4.15
CA HIS A 144 3.31 18.01 4.78
C HIS A 144 2.17 18.01 3.75
N ALA A 145 2.22 18.90 2.76
CA ALA A 145 1.21 18.94 1.70
C ALA A 145 1.19 17.63 0.89
N LYS A 146 2.37 17.07 0.58
CA LYS A 146 2.51 15.78 -0.11
C LYS A 146 1.92 14.65 0.73
N HIS A 147 2.39 14.44 1.96
CA HIS A 147 1.97 13.33 2.82
C HIS A 147 0.46 13.36 3.07
N TRP A 148 -0.11 14.54 3.37
CA TRP A 148 -1.56 14.67 3.53
C TRP A 148 -2.31 14.33 2.24
N SER A 149 -1.81 14.77 1.08
CA SER A 149 -2.46 14.50 -0.21
C SER A 149 -2.39 13.03 -0.60
N GLU A 150 -1.28 12.35 -0.31
CA GLU A 150 -1.13 10.91 -0.54
C GLU A 150 -2.03 10.11 0.41
N MET A 151 -2.09 10.47 1.71
CA MET A 151 -3.06 9.92 2.67
C MET A 151 -4.49 10.00 2.13
N LYS A 152 -4.94 11.20 1.77
CA LYS A 152 -6.31 11.43 1.29
C LYS A 152 -6.58 10.68 -0.02
N GLY A 153 -5.63 10.70 -0.96
CA GLY A 153 -5.74 10.06 -2.27
C GLY A 153 -5.88 8.54 -2.18
N PHE A 154 -4.99 7.88 -1.43
CA PHE A 154 -5.07 6.44 -1.23
C PHE A 154 -6.35 6.03 -0.49
N ALA A 155 -6.74 6.78 0.55
CA ALA A 155 -7.98 6.51 1.29
C ALA A 155 -9.23 6.66 0.41
N LEU A 156 -9.27 7.68 -0.47
CA LEU A 156 -10.37 7.87 -1.42
C LEU A 156 -10.50 6.69 -2.38
N GLY A 157 -9.39 6.04 -2.74
CA GLY A 157 -9.39 4.87 -3.63
C GLY A 157 -10.20 3.69 -3.10
N LEU A 158 -10.31 3.54 -1.78
CA LEU A 158 -10.98 2.41 -1.13
C LEU A 158 -12.46 2.27 -1.51
N GLN A 159 -13.13 3.39 -1.84
CA GLN A 159 -14.54 3.38 -2.24
C GLN A 159 -14.81 2.60 -3.55
N PHE A 160 -13.77 2.39 -4.37
CA PHE A 160 -13.89 1.69 -5.65
C PHE A 160 -13.69 0.18 -5.52
N ASN A 161 -13.26 -0.30 -4.36
CA ASN A 161 -13.18 -1.73 -4.08
C ASN A 161 -14.45 -2.20 -3.35
N PRO A 162 -15.33 -2.99 -4.00
CA PRO A 162 -16.56 -3.49 -3.36
C PRO A 162 -16.30 -4.48 -2.21
N ARG A 163 -15.04 -4.91 -2.03
CA ARG A 163 -14.60 -5.76 -0.91
C ARG A 163 -13.86 -4.99 0.18
N SER A 164 -13.74 -3.65 0.06
CA SER A 164 -13.06 -2.85 1.07
C SER A 164 -13.75 -3.00 2.44
N LYS A 165 -12.94 -3.06 3.50
CA LYS A 165 -13.45 -3.14 4.88
C LYS A 165 -13.79 -1.77 5.46
N ILE A 166 -13.46 -0.70 4.74
CA ILE A 166 -13.83 0.69 5.05
C ILE A 166 -14.83 1.13 3.99
N ALA A 167 -16.11 1.11 4.36
CA ALA A 167 -17.21 1.49 3.46
C ALA A 167 -18.34 2.17 4.24
N GLY A 168 -19.22 2.87 3.53
CA GLY A 168 -20.40 3.52 4.11
C GLY A 168 -20.03 4.51 5.22
N ALA A 169 -20.51 4.26 6.44
CA ALA A 169 -20.26 5.13 7.58
C ALA A 169 -18.78 5.20 7.96
N ASP A 170 -18.04 4.08 7.91
CA ASP A 170 -16.61 4.05 8.24
C ASP A 170 -15.80 4.88 7.24
N PHE A 171 -16.18 4.85 5.96
CA PHE A 171 -15.54 5.66 4.92
C PHE A 171 -15.77 7.16 5.16
N ALA A 172 -17.01 7.54 5.50
CA ALA A 172 -17.34 8.93 5.82
C ALA A 172 -16.63 9.41 7.09
N GLU A 173 -16.55 8.56 8.12
CA GLU A 173 -15.82 8.84 9.36
C GLU A 173 -14.33 9.01 9.11
N LEU A 174 -13.71 8.07 8.39
CA LEU A 174 -12.29 8.13 8.04
C LEU A 174 -11.94 9.46 7.34
N HIS A 175 -12.72 9.83 6.33
CA HIS A 175 -12.48 11.07 5.59
C HIS A 175 -12.81 12.34 6.37
N GLY A 176 -13.75 12.27 7.32
CA GLY A 176 -14.04 13.36 8.26
C GLY A 176 -12.88 13.60 9.21
N LEU A 177 -12.29 12.53 9.75
CA LEU A 177 -11.12 12.58 10.63
C LEU A 177 -9.87 13.11 9.92
N MET A 178 -9.67 12.74 8.66
CA MET A 178 -8.57 13.25 7.82
C MET A 178 -8.73 14.73 7.44
N GLY A 179 -9.96 15.25 7.42
CA GLY A 179 -10.29 16.58 6.93
C GLY A 179 -10.15 16.71 5.42
N ASP A 180 -10.48 17.89 4.89
CA ASP A 180 -10.39 18.22 3.44
C ASP A 180 -9.18 19.09 3.09
N GLN A 181 -8.37 19.44 4.08
CA GLN A 181 -7.05 20.06 3.95
C GLN A 181 -6.20 19.73 5.20
N PRO A 182 -4.86 19.79 5.11
CA PRO A 182 -4.02 19.64 6.30
C PRO A 182 -4.17 20.83 7.24
N VAL A 183 -3.92 20.60 8.53
CA VAL A 183 -3.80 21.69 9.52
C VAL A 183 -2.36 22.22 9.52
N LEU A 184 -2.21 23.47 9.10
CA LEU A 184 -0.90 24.10 8.85
C LEU A 184 -0.41 24.96 10.02
N ALA A 185 0.78 25.54 9.87
CA ALA A 185 1.43 26.38 10.87
C ALA A 185 0.64 27.64 11.27
N THR A 186 -0.33 28.07 10.45
CA THR A 186 -1.22 29.20 10.77
C THR A 186 -2.28 28.86 11.82
N ALA A 187 -2.52 27.57 12.09
CA ALA A 187 -3.43 27.14 13.15
C ALA A 187 -2.80 27.34 14.54
N THR A 188 -3.62 27.30 15.57
CA THR A 188 -3.16 27.30 16.95
C THR A 188 -2.58 25.94 17.34
N PRO A 189 -1.70 25.87 18.36
CA PRO A 189 -1.19 24.59 18.87
C PRO A 189 -2.32 23.62 19.30
N MET A 190 -3.42 24.16 19.83
CA MET A 190 -4.58 23.37 20.25
C MET A 190 -5.32 22.75 19.06
N GLU A 191 -5.46 23.48 17.95
CA GLU A 191 -6.07 22.95 16.72
C GLU A 191 -5.19 21.86 16.09
N ARG A 192 -3.85 22.05 16.10
CA ARG A 192 -2.90 21.01 15.65
C ARG A 192 -2.99 19.74 16.51
N ALA A 193 -2.99 19.87 17.83
CA ALA A 193 -3.12 18.73 18.74
C ALA A 193 -4.46 17.98 18.56
N ALA A 194 -5.55 18.72 18.34
CA ALA A 194 -6.86 18.12 18.04
C ALA A 194 -6.85 17.37 16.69
N TYR A 195 -6.13 17.90 15.69
CA TYR A 195 -5.98 17.24 14.39
C TYR A 195 -5.15 15.96 14.49
N VAL A 196 -4.03 15.98 15.19
CA VAL A 196 -3.24 14.76 15.49
C VAL A 196 -4.11 13.69 16.16
N THR A 197 -4.95 14.08 17.12
CA THR A 197 -5.90 13.16 17.78
C THR A 197 -6.87 12.54 16.76
N SER A 198 -7.37 13.34 15.81
CA SER A 198 -8.29 12.86 14.76
C SER A 198 -7.60 11.89 13.81
N LEU A 199 -6.34 12.15 13.43
CA LEU A 199 -5.54 11.25 12.61
C LEU A 199 -5.22 9.94 13.33
N GLN A 200 -4.97 9.97 14.64
CA GLN A 200 -4.81 8.76 15.45
C GLN A 200 -6.10 7.93 15.47
N MET A 201 -7.27 8.57 15.61
CA MET A 201 -8.57 7.88 15.51
C MET A 201 -8.79 7.26 14.12
N ALA A 202 -8.36 7.93 13.05
CA ALA A 202 -8.43 7.40 11.69
C ALA A 202 -7.56 6.15 11.54
N ARG A 203 -6.34 6.17 12.08
CA ARG A 203 -5.43 5.01 12.12
C ARG A 203 -6.02 3.85 12.91
N ASP A 204 -6.62 4.12 14.07
CA ASP A 204 -7.24 3.10 14.91
C ASP A 204 -8.47 2.46 14.23
N LEU A 205 -9.29 3.27 13.54
CA LEU A 205 -10.41 2.77 12.74
C LEU A 205 -9.91 1.80 11.65
N ILE A 206 -8.86 2.18 10.90
CA ILE A 206 -8.25 1.30 9.90
C ILE A 206 -7.75 0.00 10.56
N GLY A 207 -7.00 0.12 11.66
CA GLY A 207 -6.47 -1.01 12.41
C GLY A 207 -7.55 -2.00 12.84
N GLN A 208 -8.66 -1.49 13.37
CA GLN A 208 -9.80 -2.31 13.78
C GLN A 208 -10.45 -3.06 12.61
N ARG A 209 -10.65 -2.38 11.46
CA ARG A 209 -11.33 -2.99 10.30
C ARG A 209 -10.47 -4.03 9.60
N TYR A 210 -9.17 -3.76 9.48
CA TYR A 210 -8.26 -4.66 8.79
C TYR A 210 -7.60 -5.72 9.68
N GLY A 211 -7.67 -5.54 11.00
CA GLY A 211 -7.05 -6.45 11.97
C GLY A 211 -5.55 -6.24 12.09
N PHE A 212 -5.06 -5.02 11.82
CA PHE A 212 -3.65 -4.68 11.95
C PHE A 212 -3.26 -4.53 13.41
N THR A 213 -2.06 -4.98 13.73
CA THR A 213 -1.50 -4.89 15.08
C THR A 213 -1.00 -3.48 15.37
N ALA A 214 -0.88 -3.12 16.65
CA ALA A 214 -0.30 -1.83 17.04
C ALA A 214 1.12 -1.63 16.46
N ALA A 215 1.95 -2.68 16.46
CA ALA A 215 3.30 -2.62 15.89
C ALA A 215 3.29 -2.33 14.38
N GLN A 216 2.33 -2.88 13.63
CA GLN A 216 2.16 -2.55 12.21
C GLN A 216 1.70 -1.11 12.01
N LEU A 217 0.72 -0.66 12.81
CA LEU A 217 0.21 0.71 12.72
C LEU A 217 1.24 1.77 13.09
N GLU A 218 2.16 1.46 14.00
CA GLU A 218 3.27 2.34 14.40
C GLU A 218 4.46 2.26 13.45
N GLY A 219 4.71 1.09 12.85
CA GLY A 219 5.89 0.84 12.00
C GLY A 219 5.75 1.36 10.57
N TRP A 220 4.53 1.45 10.05
CA TRP A 220 4.28 2.00 8.71
C TRP A 220 4.43 3.50 8.66
#